data_AF-A0A5M3WIV6-F1
#
_entry.id   AF-A0A5M3WIV6-F1
#
_cell.length_a   1.000
_cell.length_b   1.000
_cell.length_c   1.000
_cell.angle_alpha   90.00
_cell.angle_beta   90.00
_cell.angle_gamma   90.00
#
_symmetry.space_group_name_H-M   'P 1'
#
loop_
_entity.id
_entity.type
_entity.pdbx_description
1 polymer ?
#
loop_
_entity_poly.entity_id
_entity_poly.type
_entity_poly.pdbx_seq_one_letter_code
_entity_poly.pdbx_strand_id
1 'polypeptide(L)'
;MAARSLHELAESQLSATTPQARIRGRELEMAGAVQVLRFTPRMVVAEVDDSTTRVEMGVTDEYLWWYCSCVEGRTGAFCGHCVATALAIGRTPR
;
A
#
# COMPACT_ATOMS: atom_id res chain seq x y z
N MET A 1 23.90 3.67 8.70
CA MET A 1 22.73 4.26 7.99
C MET A 1 21.48 3.63 8.60
N ALA A 2 20.49 4.42 9.01
CA ALA A 2 19.23 3.86 9.51
C ALA A 2 18.46 3.23 8.34
N ALA A 3 17.96 2.01 8.51
CA ALA A 3 17.09 1.38 7.52
C ALA A 3 15.80 2.21 7.40
N ARG A 4 15.40 2.55 6.18
CA ARG A 4 14.14 3.27 5.95
C ARG A 4 12.96 2.40 6.35
N SER A 5 11.97 3.02 6.96
CA SER A 5 10.74 2.36 7.39
C SER A 5 9.79 2.09 6.22
N LEU A 6 8.86 1.14 6.41
CA LEU A 6 7.77 0.88 5.46
C LEU A 6 6.98 2.15 5.12
N HIS A 7 6.75 3.01 6.10
CA HIS A 7 6.02 4.25 5.91
C HIS A 7 6.76 5.23 4.98
N GLU A 8 8.03 5.53 5.27
CA GLU A 8 8.84 6.46 4.45
C GLU A 8 8.96 6.01 3.00
N LEU A 9 9.15 4.70 2.79
CA LEU A 9 9.27 4.14 1.45
C LEU A 9 7.91 4.11 0.72
N ALA A 10 6.81 3.84 1.42
CA ALA A 10 5.46 3.93 0.86
C ALA A 10 5.09 5.37 0.48
N GLU A 11 5.44 6.37 1.29
CA GLU A 11 5.22 7.79 0.98
C GLU A 11 6.00 8.25 -0.26
N SER A 12 7.25 7.80 -0.41
CA SER A 12 8.04 8.04 -1.62
C SER A 12 7.32 7.46 -2.85
N GLN A 13 6.78 6.24 -2.74
CA GLN A 13 6.09 5.59 -3.87
C GLN A 13 4.75 6.25 -4.19
N LEU A 14 4.01 6.72 -3.19
CA LEU A 14 2.77 7.51 -3.37
C LEU A 14 3.02 8.77 -4.19
N SER A 15 4.18 9.41 -4.04
CA SER A 15 4.57 10.60 -4.81
C SER A 15 4.83 10.29 -6.29
N ALA A 16 5.39 9.11 -6.59
CA ALA A 16 5.68 8.67 -7.95
C ALA A 16 4.49 8.04 -8.70
N THR A 17 3.37 7.80 -8.01
CA THR A 17 2.18 7.13 -8.57
C THR A 17 1.37 8.04 -9.50
N THR A 18 0.69 7.45 -10.50
CA THR A 18 -0.16 8.19 -11.43
C THR A 18 -1.33 8.89 -10.72
N PRO A 19 -1.86 10.01 -11.26
CA PRO A 19 -3.00 10.70 -10.65
C PRO A 19 -4.24 9.82 -10.48
N GLN A 20 -4.52 8.95 -11.46
CA GLN A 20 -5.69 8.05 -11.43
C GLN A 20 -5.60 7.04 -10.29
N ALA A 21 -4.45 6.37 -10.12
CA ALA A 21 -4.25 5.44 -9.00
C ALA A 21 -4.29 6.17 -7.64
N ARG A 22 -3.80 7.42 -7.58
CA ARG A 22 -3.89 8.25 -6.37
C ARG A 22 -5.33 8.60 -6.00
N ILE A 23 -6.16 8.97 -6.98
CA ILE A 23 -7.60 9.26 -6.77
C ILE A 23 -8.30 7.99 -6.29
N ARG A 24 -8.18 6.88 -7.03
CA ARG A 24 -8.82 5.61 -6.68
C ARG A 24 -8.41 5.12 -5.29
N GLY A 25 -7.13 5.22 -4.95
CA GLY A 25 -6.65 4.79 -3.63
C GLY A 25 -7.19 5.65 -2.48
N ARG A 26 -7.37 6.95 -2.69
CA ARG A 26 -8.01 7.84 -1.69
C ARG A 26 -9.49 7.49 -1.51
N GLU A 27 -10.21 7.23 -2.59
CA GLU A 27 -11.62 6.81 -2.54
C GLU A 27 -11.77 5.51 -1.73
N LEU A 28 -10.92 4.51 -1.99
CA LEU A 28 -10.92 3.24 -1.28
C LEU A 28 -10.60 3.41 0.22
N GLU A 29 -9.58 4.20 0.56
CA GLU A 29 -9.22 4.47 1.96
C GLU A 29 -10.35 5.21 2.69
N MET A 30 -10.91 6.25 2.07
CA MET A 30 -12.02 7.02 2.66
C MET A 30 -13.29 6.19 2.82
N ALA A 31 -13.54 5.22 1.94
CA ALA A 31 -14.65 4.28 2.05
C ALA A 31 -14.45 3.24 3.16
N GLY A 32 -13.28 3.19 3.82
CA GLY A 32 -12.95 2.16 4.79
C GLY A 32 -12.76 0.78 4.17
N ALA A 33 -12.48 0.72 2.86
CA ALA A 33 -12.41 -0.53 2.11
C ALA A 33 -11.10 -1.32 2.35
N VAL A 34 -10.22 -0.85 3.22
CA VAL A 34 -8.93 -1.48 3.54
C VAL A 34 -9.03 -2.19 4.89
N GLN A 35 -8.90 -3.51 4.86
CA GLN A 35 -8.79 -4.34 6.05
C GLN A 35 -7.34 -4.81 6.21
N VAL A 36 -6.63 -4.26 7.20
CA VAL A 36 -5.26 -4.66 7.50
C VAL A 36 -5.27 -6.00 8.25
N LEU A 37 -4.74 -7.05 7.62
CA LEU A 37 -4.66 -8.40 8.18
C LEU A 37 -3.40 -8.60 9.02
N ARG A 38 -2.29 -7.98 8.61
CA ARG A 38 -1.01 -8.03 9.32
C ARG A 38 -0.30 -6.70 9.14
N PHE A 39 0.21 -6.17 10.25
CA PHE A 39 1.08 -5.00 10.22
C PHE A 39 2.28 -5.20 11.12
N THR A 40 3.46 -4.97 10.56
CA THR A 40 4.75 -4.99 11.25
C THR A 40 5.58 -3.81 10.75
N PRO A 41 6.68 -3.43 11.43
CA PRO A 41 7.53 -2.34 10.97
C PRO A 41 8.10 -2.53 9.54
N ARG A 42 8.17 -3.78 9.06
CA ARG A 42 8.74 -4.11 7.75
C ARG A 42 7.75 -4.62 6.70
N MET A 43 6.49 -4.83 7.07
CA MET A 43 5.52 -5.47 6.18
C MET A 43 4.08 -5.15 6.60
N VAL A 44 3.22 -4.94 5.60
CA VAL A 44 1.77 -4.96 5.71
C VAL A 44 1.18 -5.99 4.76
N VAL A 45 0.14 -6.69 5.23
CA VAL A 45 -0.77 -7.48 4.39
C VAL A 45 -2.17 -6.93 4.64
N ALA A 46 -2.88 -6.62 3.57
CA ALA A 46 -4.23 -6.09 3.62
C ALA A 46 -5.12 -6.73 2.58
N GLU A 47 -6.40 -6.75 2.88
CA GLU A 47 -7.49 -7.03 1.95
C GLU A 47 -8.17 -5.70 1.62
N VAL A 48 -8.50 -5.49 0.34
CA VAL A 48 -9.08 -4.25 -0.18
C VAL A 48 -10.28 -4.55 -1.06
N ASP A 49 -11.28 -3.66 -1.03
CA ASP A 49 -12.49 -3.74 -1.86
C ASP A 49 -13.33 -4.99 -1.51
N ASP A 50 -13.91 -4.98 -0.31
CA ASP A 50 -14.69 -6.09 0.26
C ASP A 50 -13.97 -7.45 0.23
N SER A 51 -12.67 -7.43 0.54
CA SER A 51 -11.80 -8.62 0.59
C SER A 51 -11.56 -9.33 -0.76
N THR A 52 -11.88 -8.68 -1.88
CA THR A 52 -11.66 -9.25 -3.21
C THR A 52 -10.21 -9.15 -3.68
N THR A 53 -9.46 -8.17 -3.16
CA THR A 53 -8.09 -7.89 -3.56
C THR A 53 -7.14 -7.98 -2.38
N ARG A 54 -6.09 -8.79 -2.52
CA ARG A 54 -5.02 -8.92 -1.52
C ARG A 54 -3.84 -8.04 -1.91
N VAL A 55 -3.40 -7.22 -0.98
CA VAL A 55 -2.21 -6.36 -1.07
C VAL A 55 -1.18 -6.83 -0.06
N GLU A 56 0.05 -6.98 -0.53
CA GLU A 56 1.22 -7.19 0.32
C GLU A 56 2.23 -6.11 0.01
N MET A 57 2.73 -5.42 1.03
CA MET A 57 3.83 -4.48 0.88
C MET A 57 4.85 -4.74 1.96
N GLY A 58 6.11 -4.62 1.61
CA GLY A 58 7.18 -4.76 2.58
C GLY A 58 8.41 -3.99 2.16
N VAL A 59 9.33 -3.85 3.11
CA VAL A 59 10.62 -3.23 2.87
C VAL A 59 11.72 -4.27 2.99
N THR A 60 12.60 -4.27 2.00
CA THR A 60 13.94 -4.82 2.14
C THR A 60 14.85 -3.73 2.71
N ASP A 61 16.15 -4.02 2.89
CA ASP A 61 17.09 -3.01 3.37
C ASP A 61 17.30 -1.85 2.36
N GLU A 62 16.92 -2.05 1.09
CA GLU A 62 17.19 -1.11 0.00
C GLU A 62 15.92 -0.53 -0.66
N TYR A 63 14.80 -1.26 -0.69
CA TYR A 63 13.63 -0.86 -1.46
C TYR A 63 12.30 -1.32 -0.87
N LEU A 64 11.23 -0.63 -1.27
CA LEU A 64 9.86 -1.09 -1.11
C LEU A 64 9.57 -2.15 -2.17
N TRP A 65 9.06 -3.30 -1.77
CA TRP A 65 8.39 -4.21 -2.68
C TRP A 65 6.89 -4.20 -2.39
N TRP A 66 6.10 -4.46 -3.42
CA TRP A 66 4.66 -4.60 -3.31
C TRP A 66 4.16 -5.67 -4.24
N TYR A 67 3.03 -6.24 -3.86
CA TYR A 67 2.22 -7.11 -4.67
C TYR A 67 0.76 -6.74 -4.44
N CYS A 68 -0.02 -6.79 -5.50
CA CYS A 68 -1.46 -6.70 -5.42
C CYS A 68 -2.07 -7.72 -6.36
N SER A 69 -3.10 -8.43 -5.90
CA SER A 69 -3.74 -9.48 -6.68
C SER A 69 -4.61 -8.94 -7.83
N CYS A 70 -4.82 -7.63 -7.96
CA CYS A 70 -5.56 -7.04 -9.10
C CYS A 70 -4.75 -7.11 -10.41
N VAL A 71 -5.40 -6.87 -11.55
CA VAL A 71 -4.76 -6.94 -12.89
C VAL A 71 -3.53 -6.04 -12.98
N GLU A 72 -3.67 -4.76 -12.62
CA GLU A 72 -2.57 -3.78 -12.64
C GLU A 72 -1.43 -4.17 -11.69
N GLY A 73 -1.78 -4.62 -10.48
CA GLY A 73 -0.83 -5.04 -9.46
C GLY A 73 0.00 -6.24 -9.89
N ARG A 74 -0.62 -7.23 -10.56
CA ARG A 74 0.06 -8.39 -11.13
C ARG A 74 1.02 -8.02 -12.26
N THR A 75 0.82 -6.88 -12.92
CA THR A 75 1.78 -6.33 -13.90
C THR A 75 2.88 -5.48 -13.27
N GLY A 76 2.92 -5.38 -11.93
CA GLY A 76 3.93 -4.64 -11.17
C GLY A 76 3.56 -3.18 -10.88
N ALA A 77 2.37 -2.72 -11.27
CA ALA A 77 1.97 -1.34 -11.04
C ALA A 77 1.64 -1.09 -9.56
N PHE A 78 2.00 0.10 -9.07
CA PHE A 78 1.53 0.58 -7.77
C PHE A 78 0.09 1.09 -7.90
N CYS A 79 -0.85 0.14 -7.97
CA CYS A 79 -2.26 0.38 -8.27
C CYS A 79 -3.00 1.13 -7.15
N GLY A 80 -4.27 1.48 -7.40
CA GLY A 80 -5.15 2.12 -6.40
C GLY A 80 -5.26 1.35 -5.08
N HIS A 81 -5.22 0.01 -5.08
CA HIS A 81 -5.26 -0.79 -3.85
C HIS A 81 -3.97 -0.67 -3.02
N CYS A 82 -2.81 -0.61 -3.69
CA CYS A 82 -1.52 -0.36 -3.03
C CYS A 82 -1.51 1.03 -2.39
N VAL A 83 -2.01 2.04 -3.14
CA VAL A 83 -2.16 3.41 -2.64
C VAL A 83 -3.08 3.44 -1.40
N ALA A 84 -4.25 2.82 -1.48
CA ALA A 84 -5.21 2.78 -0.37
C ALA A 84 -4.58 2.16 0.89
N THR A 85 -3.88 1.05 0.72
CA THR A 85 -3.19 0.37 1.83
C THR A 85 -2.09 1.25 2.43
N ALA A 86 -1.30 1.94 1.60
CA ALA A 86 -0.23 2.83 2.04
C ALA A 86 -0.78 4.03 2.83
N LEU A 87 -1.90 4.61 2.40
CA LEU A 87 -2.59 5.68 3.11
C LEU A 87 -3.13 5.20 4.46
N ALA A 88 -3.76 4.03 4.51
CA ALA A 88 -4.34 3.46 5.72
C ALA A 88 -3.29 3.21 6.82
N ILE A 89 -2.14 2.62 6.48
CA ILE A 89 -1.07 2.39 7.46
C ILE A 89 -0.39 3.69 7.93
N GLY A 90 -0.43 4.76 7.13
CA GLY A 90 0.12 6.05 7.51
C GLY A 90 -0.71 6.81 8.55
N ARG A 91 -2.00 6.46 8.68
CA ARG A 91 -2.92 7.08 9.65
C ARG A 91 -3.04 6.30 10.96
N THR A 92 -2.53 5.08 11.01
CA THR A 92 -2.62 4.27 12.22
C THR A 92 -1.62 4.81 13.26
N PRO A 93 -2.06 5.30 14.44
CA PRO A 93 -1.14 5.76 15.47
C PRO A 93 -0.22 4.60 15.89
N ARG A 94 1.08 4.90 15.96
CA ARG A 94 2.13 3.94 16.35
C ARG A 94 2.02 3.54 17.82
#